data_AF-A0A1E1VCI4-F1
#
_entry.id   AF-A0A1E1VCI4-F1
#
_cell.length_a   1.000
_cell.length_b   1.000
_cell.length_c   1.000
_cell.angle_alpha   90.00
_cell.angle_beta   90.00
_cell.angle_gamma   90.00
#
_symmetry.space_group_name_H-M   'P 1'
#
loop_
_entity.id
_entity.type
_entity.pdbx_description
1 polymer ?
#
loop_
_entity_poly.entity_id
_entity_poly.type
_entity_poly.pdbx_seq_one_letter_code
_entity_poly.pdbx_strand_id
1 'polypeptide(L)'
;MTMTMLAWLGMAAYAAHILEEYTLDWRGWSHAVLGLPTEWSDFYVTNGVVVALGIAQAMLAATLPLAPLGWAGLMLINGILMHIIPFIRTRGRFSPGLVTAVLFFLPLGAITFWTAWTTGIASVGDIGLGLLIGGLTLAFPICMLLVRSRPYFRQDARVLK
;
A
#
# COMPACT_ATOMS: atom_id res chain seq x y z
N MET A 1 -0.31 19.76 12.41
CA MET A 1 0.52 18.55 12.65
C MET A 1 1.78 18.67 11.82
N THR A 2 2.92 18.16 12.29
CA THR A 2 4.15 18.13 11.49
C THR A 2 4.13 16.98 10.49
N MET A 3 4.95 17.06 9.43
CA MET A 3 5.12 15.96 8.48
C MET A 3 5.60 14.68 9.18
N THR A 4 6.50 14.79 10.16
CA THR A 4 6.97 13.64 10.95
C THR A 4 5.85 12.97 11.74
N MET A 5 4.96 13.75 12.37
CA MET A 5 3.81 13.19 13.07
C MET A 5 2.87 12.46 12.11
N LEU A 6 2.56 13.07 10.96
CA LEU A 6 1.72 12.47 9.93
C LEU A 6 2.34 11.19 9.36
N ALA A 7 3.66 11.17 9.19
CA ALA A 7 4.39 10.00 8.71
C ALA A 7 4.30 8.83 9.69
N TRP A 8 4.49 9.06 10.99
CA TRP A 8 4.33 8.02 12.02
C TRP A 8 2.89 7.55 12.18
N LEU A 9 1.91 8.46 12.10
CA LEU A 9 0.49 8.10 12.07
C LEU A 9 0.16 7.27 10.83
N GLY A 10 0.71 7.61 9.67
CA GLY A 10 0.58 6.83 8.44
C GLY A 10 1.17 5.42 8.57
N MET A 11 2.31 5.26 9.26
CA MET A 11 2.88 3.95 9.56
C MET A 11 1.97 3.15 10.49
N ALA A 12 1.51 3.75 11.59
CA ALA A 12 0.60 3.11 12.54
C ALA A 12 -0.73 2.69 11.88
N ALA A 13 -1.28 3.53 11.01
CA ALA A 13 -2.47 3.23 10.21
C ALA A 13 -2.26 2.01 9.31
N TYR A 14 -1.09 1.89 8.68
CA TYR A 14 -0.76 0.74 7.86
C TYR A 14 -0.62 -0.54 8.67
N ALA A 15 -0.03 -0.48 9.87
CA ALA A 15 0.03 -1.63 10.76
C ALA A 15 -1.38 -2.11 11.16
N ALA A 16 -2.29 -1.19 11.46
CA ALA A 16 -3.69 -1.51 11.73
C ALA A 16 -4.40 -2.12 10.51
N HIS A 17 -4.11 -1.61 9.31
CA HIS A 17 -4.62 -2.14 8.06
C HIS A 17 -4.19 -3.59 7.80
N ILE A 18 -2.90 -3.88 7.98
CA ILE A 18 -2.35 -5.24 7.87
C ILE A 18 -3.05 -6.20 8.85
N LEU A 19 -3.32 -5.75 10.08
CA LEU A 19 -4.02 -6.56 11.07
C LEU A 19 -5.47 -6.84 10.66
N GLU A 20 -6.19 -5.85 10.12
CA GLU A 20 -7.54 -6.03 9.58
C GLU A 20 -7.54 -7.04 8.44
N GLU A 21 -6.65 -6.86 7.46
CA GLU A 21 -6.51 -7.75 6.30
C GLU A 21 -6.22 -9.19 6.72
N TYR A 22 -5.29 -9.38 7.65
CA TYR A 22 -4.96 -10.71 8.18
C TYR A 22 -6.16 -11.35 8.88
N THR A 23 -6.81 -10.60 9.77
CA THR A 23 -7.91 -11.12 10.61
C THR A 23 -9.14 -11.48 9.78
N LEU A 24 -9.39 -10.76 8.68
CA LEU A 24 -10.60 -10.89 7.86
C LEU A 24 -10.35 -11.65 6.55
N ASP A 25 -9.29 -12.47 6.49
CA ASP A 25 -8.96 -13.35 5.35
C ASP A 25 -8.78 -12.62 4.02
N TRP A 26 -7.85 -11.66 3.99
CA TRP A 26 -7.42 -11.00 2.76
C TRP A 26 -6.96 -12.00 1.69
N ARG A 27 -6.28 -13.09 2.07
CA ARG A 27 -5.80 -14.09 1.11
C ARG A 27 -6.98 -14.72 0.36
N GLY A 28 -7.97 -15.27 1.07
CA GLY A 28 -9.16 -15.85 0.45
C GLY A 28 -9.95 -14.83 -0.36
N TRP A 29 -10.07 -13.59 0.12
CA TRP A 29 -10.69 -12.51 -0.63
C TRP A 29 -9.94 -12.19 -1.94
N SER A 30 -8.62 -12.08 -1.90
CA SER A 30 -7.79 -11.73 -3.06
C SER A 30 -7.85 -12.79 -4.16
N HIS A 31 -7.97 -14.07 -3.80
CA HIS A 31 -8.25 -15.16 -4.76
C HIS A 31 -9.60 -14.96 -5.42
N ALA A 32 -10.64 -14.76 -4.61
CA ALA A 32 -12.02 -14.75 -5.08
C ALA A 32 -12.42 -13.47 -5.84
N VAL A 33 -11.77 -12.35 -5.55
CA VAL A 33 -12.14 -11.03 -6.10
C VAL A 33 -11.10 -10.50 -7.09
N LEU A 34 -9.81 -10.68 -6.80
CA LEU A 34 -8.72 -10.15 -7.65
C LEU A 34 -8.13 -11.23 -8.57
N GLY A 35 -8.42 -12.52 -8.33
CA GLY A 35 -7.84 -13.62 -9.10
C GLY A 35 -6.32 -13.74 -8.93
N LEU A 36 -5.77 -13.15 -7.87
CA LEU A 36 -4.33 -13.18 -7.60
C LEU A 36 -3.96 -14.51 -6.93
N PRO A 37 -2.86 -15.17 -7.32
CA PRO A 37 -2.44 -16.44 -6.75
C PRO A 37 -1.66 -16.22 -5.45
N THR A 38 -2.24 -15.53 -4.47
CA THR A 38 -1.55 -15.09 -3.23
C THR A 38 -1.48 -16.19 -2.18
N GLU A 39 -0.36 -16.30 -1.48
CA GLU A 39 -0.22 -17.16 -0.32
C GLU A 39 0.04 -16.36 0.94
N TRP A 40 -0.22 -16.96 2.11
CA TRP A 40 0.04 -16.28 3.39
C TRP A 40 1.51 -15.90 3.55
N SER A 41 2.44 -16.69 3.01
CA SER A 41 3.86 -16.32 2.98
C SER A 41 4.12 -15.02 2.20
N ASP A 42 3.40 -14.79 1.10
CA ASP A 42 3.53 -13.56 0.32
C ASP A 42 3.03 -12.36 1.12
N PHE A 43 1.91 -12.55 1.83
CA PHE A 43 1.34 -11.54 2.71
C PHE A 43 2.34 -11.17 3.82
N TYR A 44 2.92 -12.15 4.52
CA TYR A 44 3.86 -11.89 5.61
C TYR A 44 5.15 -11.21 5.13
N VAL A 45 5.76 -11.70 4.04
CA VAL A 45 7.01 -11.13 3.52
C VAL A 45 6.77 -9.71 3.00
N THR A 46 5.72 -9.51 2.19
CA THR A 46 5.39 -8.19 1.64
C THR A 46 5.11 -7.20 2.76
N ASN A 47 4.31 -7.57 3.75
CA ASN A 47 3.97 -6.68 4.85
C ASN A 47 5.15 -6.44 5.80
N GLY A 48 6.06 -7.39 5.98
CA GLY A 48 7.33 -7.15 6.67
C GLY A 48 8.16 -6.06 5.99
N VAL A 49 8.24 -6.08 4.66
CA VAL A 49 8.91 -5.04 3.87
C VAL A 49 8.16 -3.70 3.97
N VAL A 50 6.83 -3.71 3.87
CA VAL A 50 6.00 -2.49 3.99
C VAL A 50 6.20 -1.85 5.36
N VAL A 51 6.22 -2.61 6.45
CA VAL A 51 6.52 -2.09 7.81
C VAL A 51 7.90 -1.43 7.86
N ALA A 52 8.93 -2.07 7.30
CA ALA A 52 10.27 -1.50 7.25
C ALA A 52 10.31 -0.18 6.45
N LEU A 53 9.64 -0.13 5.29
CA LEU A 53 9.51 1.08 4.48
C LEU A 53 8.74 2.18 5.21
N GLY A 54 7.68 1.82 5.93
CA GLY A 54 6.86 2.76 6.69
C GLY A 54 7.59 3.36 7.89
N ILE A 55 8.49 2.61 8.52
CA ILE A 55 9.43 3.18 9.51
C ILE A 55 10.44 4.09 8.82
N ALA A 56 11.05 3.65 7.71
CA ALA A 56 12.06 4.42 7.00
C ALA A 56 11.54 5.78 6.52
N GLN A 57 10.35 5.84 5.92
CA GLN A 57 9.76 7.10 5.49
C GLN A 57 9.47 8.04 6.66
N ALA A 58 9.08 7.52 7.83
CA ALA A 58 8.81 8.33 9.02
C ALA A 58 10.10 8.91 9.61
N MET A 59 11.18 8.13 9.64
CA MET A 59 12.50 8.57 10.07
C MET A 59 13.06 9.67 9.16
N LEU A 60 12.77 9.60 7.86
CA LEU A 60 13.27 10.55 6.86
C LEU A 60 12.36 11.77 6.66
N ALA A 61 11.17 11.81 7.28
CA ALA A 61 10.13 12.81 6.98
C ALA A 61 10.57 14.27 7.16
N ALA A 62 11.53 14.54 8.06
CA ALA A 62 12.03 15.90 8.30
C ALA A 62 13.01 16.39 7.23
N THR A 63 13.73 15.48 6.56
CA THR A 63 14.81 15.79 5.61
C THR A 63 14.48 15.41 4.17
N LEU A 64 13.52 14.52 3.97
CA LEU A 64 13.07 14.05 2.66
C LEU A 64 11.53 14.04 2.63
N PRO A 65 10.87 15.19 2.39
CA PRO A 65 9.41 15.29 2.39
C PRO A 65 8.73 14.39 1.36
N LEU A 66 9.44 14.00 0.30
CA LEU A 66 8.92 13.08 -0.70
C LEU A 66 8.66 11.67 -0.14
N ALA A 67 9.36 11.25 0.92
CA ALA A 67 9.15 9.95 1.54
C ALA A 67 7.73 9.80 2.16
N PRO A 68 7.27 10.70 3.06
CA PRO A 68 5.90 10.65 3.56
C PRO A 68 4.84 10.94 2.48
N LEU A 69 5.17 11.68 1.41
CA LEU A 69 4.26 11.85 0.28
C LEU A 69 4.10 10.56 -0.54
N GLY A 70 5.18 9.81 -0.75
CA GLY A 70 5.13 8.47 -1.34
C GLY A 70 4.29 7.51 -0.52
N TRP A 71 4.44 7.55 0.81
CA TRP A 71 3.64 6.76 1.74
C TRP A 71 2.15 7.16 1.74
N ALA A 72 1.86 8.46 1.76
CA ALA A 72 0.50 8.97 1.61
C ALA A 72 -0.11 8.55 0.28
N GLY A 73 0.65 8.60 -0.81
CA GLY A 73 0.25 8.10 -2.11
C GLY A 73 -0.09 6.61 -2.08
N LEU A 74 0.75 5.80 -1.44
CA LEU A 74 0.50 4.36 -1.26
C LEU A 74 -0.80 4.12 -0.50
N MET A 75 -1.04 4.81 0.61
CA MET A 75 -2.27 4.69 1.40
C MET A 75 -3.52 5.03 0.57
N LEU A 76 -3.50 6.18 -0.13
CA LEU A 76 -4.65 6.61 -0.94
C LEU A 76 -4.91 5.64 -2.10
N ILE A 77 -3.88 5.28 -2.85
CA ILE A 77 -4.02 4.41 -4.01
C ILE A 77 -4.43 3.01 -3.58
N ASN A 78 -3.83 2.46 -2.52
CA ASN A 78 -4.23 1.16 -1.99
C ASN A 78 -5.69 1.20 -1.50
N GLY A 79 -6.03 2.14 -0.61
CA GLY A 79 -7.37 2.29 -0.07
C GLY A 79 -8.46 2.42 -1.15
N ILE A 80 -8.19 3.21 -2.18
CA ILE A 80 -9.14 3.42 -3.29
C ILE A 80 -9.18 2.22 -4.23
N LEU A 81 -8.04 1.82 -4.79
CA LEU A 81 -8.00 0.86 -5.89
C LEU A 81 -8.14 -0.60 -5.45
N MET A 82 -7.71 -0.94 -4.24
CA MET A 82 -7.69 -2.32 -3.75
C MET A 82 -8.82 -2.63 -2.78
N HIS A 83 -9.46 -1.62 -2.18
CA HIS A 83 -10.54 -1.86 -1.22
C HIS A 83 -11.87 -1.22 -1.64
N ILE A 84 -11.91 0.10 -1.79
CA ILE A 84 -13.16 0.83 -2.06
C ILE A 84 -13.73 0.47 -3.44
N ILE A 85 -12.92 0.55 -4.50
CA ILE A 85 -13.37 0.21 -5.85
C ILE A 85 -13.82 -1.25 -5.94
N PRO A 86 -13.05 -2.25 -5.47
CA PRO A 86 -13.50 -3.64 -5.46
C PRO A 86 -14.78 -3.86 -4.66
N PHE A 87 -14.94 -3.23 -3.49
CA PHE A 87 -16.18 -3.28 -2.71
C PHE A 87 -17.39 -2.78 -3.52
N ILE A 88 -17.26 -1.62 -4.17
CA ILE A 88 -18.32 -1.06 -5.02
C ILE A 88 -18.61 -1.99 -6.21
N ARG A 89 -17.58 -2.44 -6.92
CA ARG A 89 -17.72 -3.29 -8.12
C ARG A 89 -18.29 -4.67 -7.83
N THR A 90 -18.03 -5.21 -6.65
CA THR A 90 -18.60 -6.47 -6.16
C THR A 90 -19.94 -6.29 -5.44
N ARG A 91 -20.57 -5.11 -5.59
CA ARG A 91 -21.89 -4.77 -5.04
C ARG A 91 -21.97 -4.94 -3.52
N GLY A 92 -20.93 -4.51 -2.81
CA GLY A 92 -20.89 -4.48 -1.36
C GLY A 92 -20.32 -5.73 -0.71
N ARG A 93 -19.67 -6.63 -1.47
CA ARG A 93 -18.88 -7.71 -0.84
C ARG A 93 -17.73 -7.09 -0.08
N PHE A 94 -17.70 -7.30 1.24
CA PHE A 94 -16.69 -6.74 2.12
C PHE A 94 -15.27 -7.06 1.65
N SER A 95 -14.42 -6.05 1.62
CA SER A 95 -12.99 -6.16 1.31
C SER A 95 -12.20 -6.05 2.62
N PRO A 96 -11.43 -7.07 3.02
CA PRO A 96 -10.52 -6.98 4.16
C PRO A 96 -9.59 -5.79 3.99
N GLY A 97 -9.54 -4.88 4.97
CA GLY A 97 -8.82 -3.61 4.87
C GLY A 97 -9.70 -2.40 4.51
N LEU A 98 -10.97 -2.59 4.19
CA LEU A 98 -11.88 -1.50 3.82
C LEU A 98 -12.13 -0.53 4.98
N VAL A 99 -12.24 -1.00 6.22
CA VAL A 99 -12.54 -0.14 7.36
C VAL A 99 -11.38 0.81 7.60
N THR A 100 -10.16 0.27 7.73
CA THR A 100 -8.93 1.04 7.89
C THR A 100 -8.60 1.89 6.65
N ALA A 101 -8.96 1.44 5.44
CA ALA A 101 -8.82 2.27 4.24
C ALA A 101 -9.64 3.56 4.35
N VAL A 102 -10.93 3.45 4.72
CA VAL A 102 -11.84 4.59 4.82
C VAL A 102 -11.52 5.45 6.04
N LEU A 103 -11.30 4.84 7.20
CA LEU A 103 -11.14 5.56 8.46
C LEU A 103 -9.72 6.10 8.68
N PHE A 104 -8.69 5.47 8.11
CA PHE A 104 -7.29 5.87 8.31
C PHE A 104 -6.59 6.29 7.01
N PHE A 105 -6.56 5.45 5.97
CA PHE A 105 -5.77 5.76 4.77
C PHE A 105 -6.25 7.01 4.05
N LEU A 106 -7.56 7.15 3.80
CA LEU A 106 -8.11 8.33 3.15
C LEU A 106 -7.82 9.62 3.91
N PRO A 107 -8.20 9.77 5.20
CA PRO A 107 -7.96 11.01 5.91
C PRO A 107 -6.47 11.31 6.12
N LEU A 108 -5.66 10.33 6.53
CA LEU A 108 -4.23 10.57 6.77
C LEU A 108 -3.46 10.85 5.48
N GLY A 109 -3.77 10.12 4.40
CA GLY A 109 -3.18 10.38 3.08
C GLY A 109 -3.53 11.79 2.58
N ALA A 110 -4.80 12.17 2.65
CA ALA A 110 -5.27 13.48 2.23
C ALA A 110 -4.67 14.61 3.08
N ILE A 111 -4.65 14.47 4.41
CA ILE A 111 -4.08 15.48 5.32
C ILE A 111 -2.56 15.60 5.12
N THR A 112 -1.86 14.52 4.78
CA THR A 112 -0.41 14.57 4.49
C THR A 112 -0.12 15.42 3.26
N PHE A 113 -0.83 15.17 2.15
CA PHE A 113 -0.71 16.00 0.95
C PHE A 113 -1.15 17.45 1.20
N TRP A 114 -2.29 17.64 1.88
CA TRP A 114 -2.81 18.96 2.22
C TRP A 114 -1.82 19.77 3.07
N THR A 115 -1.26 19.16 4.11
CA THR A 115 -0.28 19.80 5.00
C THR A 115 0.98 20.15 4.23
N ALA A 116 1.52 19.23 3.43
CA ALA A 116 2.73 19.50 2.66
C ALA A 116 2.55 20.64 1.65
N TRP A 117 1.40 20.70 0.99
CA TRP A 117 1.10 21.75 0.02
C TRP A 117 0.87 23.12 0.66
N THR A 118 -0.02 23.18 1.67
CA THR A 118 -0.42 24.44 2.29
C THR A 118 0.67 25.09 3.14
N THR A 119 1.65 24.30 3.59
CA THR A 119 2.83 24.81 4.32
C THR A 119 4.03 25.11 3.42
N GLY A 120 3.90 24.90 2.10
CA GLY A 120 4.99 25.14 1.13
C GLY A 120 6.13 24.12 1.19
N ILE A 121 5.98 23.01 1.93
CA ILE A 121 6.95 21.91 1.98
C ILE A 121 7.01 21.16 0.64
N ALA A 122 5.90 21.12 -0.10
CA ALA A 122 5.77 20.42 -1.36
C ALA A 122 5.05 21.25 -2.41
N SER A 123 5.52 21.17 -3.66
CA SER A 123 4.86 21.71 -4.84
C SER A 123 3.78 20.75 -5.36
N VAL A 124 2.97 21.21 -6.32
CA VAL A 124 2.01 20.34 -7.03
C VAL A 124 2.73 19.21 -7.78
N GLY A 125 3.95 19.45 -8.28
CA GLY A 125 4.78 18.42 -8.91
C GLY A 125 5.16 17.32 -7.92
N ASP A 126 5.52 17.68 -6.69
CA ASP A 126 5.86 16.72 -5.63
C ASP A 126 4.65 15.89 -5.19
N ILE A 127 3.44 16.47 -5.22
CA ILE A 127 2.19 15.73 -4.98
C ILE A 127 2.02 14.64 -6.05
N GLY A 128 2.16 15.01 -7.33
CA GLY A 128 2.08 14.06 -8.44
C GLY A 128 3.15 12.96 -8.34
N LEU A 129 4.38 13.32 -7.97
CA LEU A 129 5.46 12.37 -7.78
C LEU A 129 5.21 11.44 -6.57
N GLY A 130 4.68 11.96 -5.47
CA GLY A 130 4.30 11.15 -4.30
C GLY A 130 3.22 10.12 -4.64
N LEU A 131 2.19 10.52 -5.39
CA LEU A 131 1.17 9.59 -5.90
C LEU A 131 1.80 8.52 -6.82
N LEU A 132 2.69 8.92 -7.73
CA LEU A 132 3.39 7.99 -8.61
C LEU A 132 4.23 6.97 -7.81
N ILE A 133 5.03 7.43 -6.86
CA ILE A 133 5.84 6.57 -5.98
C ILE A 133 4.94 5.60 -5.21
N GLY A 134 3.84 6.09 -4.65
CA GLY A 134 2.87 5.26 -3.94
C GLY A 134 2.26 4.18 -4.83
N GLY A 135 1.86 4.54 -6.05
CA GLY A 135 1.30 3.61 -7.02
C GLY A 135 2.32 2.56 -7.48
N LEU A 136 3.57 2.95 -7.73
CA LEU A 136 4.65 2.02 -8.06
C LEU A 136 4.96 1.08 -6.89
N THR A 137 4.94 1.58 -5.67
CA THR A 137 5.16 0.77 -4.45
C THR A 137 4.08 -0.30 -4.29
N LEU A 138 2.81 0.04 -4.56
CA LEU A 138 1.71 -0.92 -4.58
C LEU A 138 1.82 -1.93 -5.74
N ALA A 139 2.15 -1.42 -6.94
CA ALA A 139 2.20 -2.24 -8.15
C ALA A 139 3.32 -3.29 -8.10
N PHE A 140 4.45 -2.97 -7.47
CA PHE A 140 5.63 -3.83 -7.42
C PHE A 140 5.34 -5.26 -6.93
N PRO A 141 4.79 -5.50 -5.71
CA PRO A 141 4.48 -6.86 -5.26
C PRO A 141 3.46 -7.57 -6.16
N ILE A 142 2.46 -6.87 -6.69
CA ILE A 142 1.49 -7.44 -7.63
C ILE A 142 2.19 -7.93 -8.90
N CYS A 143 3.06 -7.11 -9.48
CA CYS A 143 3.87 -7.48 -10.63
C CYS A 143 4.74 -8.70 -10.33
N MET A 144 5.39 -8.76 -9.15
CA MET A 144 6.20 -9.92 -8.76
C MET A 144 5.37 -11.21 -8.63
N LEU A 145 4.14 -11.13 -8.10
CA LEU A 145 3.20 -12.25 -8.06
C LEU A 145 2.78 -12.75 -9.45
N LEU A 146 2.63 -11.84 -10.41
CA LEU A 146 2.29 -12.20 -11.79
C LEU A 146 3.51 -12.77 -12.52
N VAL A 147 4.70 -12.21 -12.29
CA VAL A 147 5.95 -12.62 -12.94
C VAL A 147 6.37 -14.02 -12.48
N ARG A 148 6.28 -14.35 -11.18
CA ARG A 148 6.63 -15.70 -10.67
C ARG A 148 5.82 -16.83 -11.31
N SER A 149 4.62 -16.53 -11.82
CA SER A 149 3.75 -17.53 -12.44
C SER A 149 4.26 -17.97 -13.83
N ARG A 150 5.15 -17.19 -14.45
CA ARG A 150 5.68 -17.42 -15.81
C ARG A 150 6.75 -18.52 -15.80
N PRO A 151 6.77 -19.42 -16.82
CA PRO A 151 7.73 -20.53 -16.87
C PRO A 151 9.20 -20.13 -16.73
N TYR A 152 9.59 -18.98 -17.30
CA TYR A 152 10.97 -18.48 -17.22
C TYR A 152 11.47 -18.29 -15.78
N PHE A 153 10.59 -17.94 -14.85
CA PHE A 153 10.95 -17.67 -13.45
C PHE A 153 10.72 -18.87 -12.53
N ARG A 154 10.47 -20.07 -13.07
CA ARG A 154 10.30 -21.31 -12.29
C ARG A 154 11.65 -22.04 -12.16
N GLN A 155 12.22 -22.07 -10.97
CA GLN A 155 13.53 -22.67 -10.68
C GLN A 155 13.46 -24.19 -10.47
N ASP A 156 12.25 -24.76 -10.43
CA ASP A 156 11.96 -26.19 -10.28
C ASP A 156 11.71 -26.90 -11.63
N ALA A 157 11.66 -26.15 -12.74
CA ALA A 157 11.53 -26.72 -14.07
C ALA A 157 12.75 -27.59 -14.38
N ARG A 158 12.55 -28.91 -14.50
CA ARG A 158 13.60 -29.83 -14.95
C ARG A 158 14.03 -29.43 -16.35
N VAL A 159 15.30 -29.01 -16.49
CA VAL A 159 15.95 -28.99 -17.80
C VAL A 159 16.10 -30.45 -18.20
N LEU A 160 15.22 -30.93 -19.08
CA LEU A 160 15.44 -32.20 -19.78
C LEU A 160 16.73 -32.00 -20.58
N LYS A 161 17.82 -32.62 -20.11
CA LYS A 161 19.07 -32.74 -20.86
C LYS A 161 18.88 -33.74 -22.00
#